data_AF-A0AAN8JD58-F1
#
_entry.id   AF-A0AAN8JD58-F1
#
_cell.length_a   1.000
_cell.length_b   1.000
_cell.length_c   1.000
_cell.angle_alpha   90.00
_cell.angle_beta   90.00
_cell.angle_gamma   90.00
#
_symmetry.space_group_name_H-M   'P 1'
#
loop_
_entity.id
_entity.type
_entity.pdbx_description
1 polymer ?
#
loop_
_entity_poly.entity_id
_entity_poly.type
_entity_poly.pdbx_seq_one_letter_code
_entity_poly.pdbx_strand_id
1 'polypeptide(L)'
;MYEVLGVNPREPAGRPEWCIFQEHLKDKYQIIIHDGDAGNCIIFRGVATLGVPILRLYLMEKYFYYIKKINSVFNRNHYCTQCDKPYSDKKRHKCKASCMSCKQVHPCPLNGQRIQCEHCHRYLRGPLCLARHFQRVPLYTVSTCVKYRACLKCYTTIDTQEEEHSINKHICDVYKCRNCKQLCKPNHRCYIQRLSEEFEGETIRYFVFYDFETMLDESNIHVPVLCIAHRVCPLCLEKDINEHCDGCNAKNTQRECFFFMVNIASRSFVSGSFRLK
;
A
#
# COMPACT_ATOMS: atom_id res chain seq x y z
N MET A 1 -39.25 5.21 18.92
CA MET A 1 -37.77 5.13 19.07
C MET A 1 -37.13 6.49 18.79
N TYR A 2 -37.31 7.07 17.59
CA TYR A 2 -36.72 8.37 17.23
C TYR A 2 -37.15 9.53 18.15
N GLU A 3 -38.45 9.63 18.48
CA GLU A 3 -38.98 10.64 19.40
C GLU A 3 -38.43 10.52 20.83
N VAL A 4 -38.17 9.28 21.28
CA VAL A 4 -37.57 9.01 22.61
C VAL A 4 -36.10 9.45 22.67
N LEU A 5 -35.43 9.50 21.52
CA LEU A 5 -34.03 9.92 21.38
C LEU A 5 -33.91 11.41 21.00
N GLY A 6 -35.02 12.13 20.85
CA GLY A 6 -35.02 13.52 20.39
C GLY A 6 -34.53 13.70 18.95
N VAL A 7 -34.56 12.65 18.12
CA VAL A 7 -34.13 12.70 16.72
C VAL A 7 -35.34 12.85 15.81
N ASN A 8 -35.36 13.87 14.95
CA ASN A 8 -36.42 14.05 13.97
C ASN A 8 -36.22 13.09 12.78
N PRO A 9 -37.11 12.11 12.55
CA PRO A 9 -36.95 11.12 11.49
C PRO A 9 -37.18 11.70 10.07
N ARG A 10 -37.66 12.94 9.97
CA ARG A 10 -37.93 13.61 8.68
C ARG A 10 -36.77 14.49 8.21
N GLU A 11 -35.75 14.68 9.04
CA GLU A 11 -34.57 15.45 8.70
C GLU A 11 -33.37 14.53 8.41
N PRO A 12 -32.42 14.95 7.56
CA PRO A 12 -31.20 14.18 7.33
C PRO A 12 -30.42 14.00 8.62
N ALA A 13 -30.20 12.74 9.03
CA ALA A 13 -29.39 12.43 10.20
C ALA A 13 -27.91 12.64 9.88
N GLY A 14 -27.28 13.58 10.57
CA GLY A 14 -25.86 13.87 10.49
C GLY A 14 -25.08 13.31 11.68
N ARG A 15 -23.85 13.79 11.82
CA ARG A 15 -22.93 13.35 12.88
C ARG A 15 -23.49 13.48 14.31
N PRO A 16 -24.23 14.55 14.69
CA PRO A 16 -24.86 14.65 16.01
C PRO A 16 -25.83 13.50 16.28
N GLU A 17 -26.69 13.17 15.33
CA GLU A 17 -27.68 12.10 15.45
C GLU A 17 -26.99 10.73 15.52
N TRP A 18 -25.91 10.52 14.74
CA TRP A 18 -25.13 9.27 14.79
C TRP A 18 -24.48 9.06 16.17
N CYS A 19 -24.06 10.13 16.85
CA CYS A 19 -23.57 10.04 18.22
C CYS A 19 -24.68 9.60 19.19
N ILE A 20 -25.89 10.15 19.06
CA ILE A 20 -27.05 9.75 19.88
C ILE A 20 -27.37 8.26 19.66
N PHE A 21 -27.42 7.81 18.40
CA PHE A 21 -27.64 6.41 18.08
C PHE A 21 -26.53 5.50 18.61
N GLN A 22 -25.26 5.92 18.51
CA GLN A 22 -24.16 5.17 19.08
C GLN A 22 -24.27 5.04 20.60
N GLU A 23 -24.61 6.13 21.30
CA GLU A 23 -24.75 6.10 22.76
C GLU A 23 -25.87 5.15 23.18
N HIS A 24 -27.00 5.19 22.48
CA HIS A 24 -28.13 4.29 22.75
C HIS A 24 -27.83 2.81 22.43
N LEU A 25 -26.95 2.55 21.45
CA LEU A 25 -26.61 1.20 21.01
C LEU A 25 -25.27 0.70 21.55
N LYS A 26 -24.57 1.44 22.43
CA LYS A 26 -23.19 1.16 22.86
C LYS A 26 -22.96 -0.24 23.44
N ASP A 27 -24.00 -0.83 24.04
CA ASP A 27 -23.97 -2.17 24.63
C ASP A 27 -24.31 -3.28 23.63
N LYS A 28 -24.82 -2.92 22.44
CA LYS A 28 -25.28 -3.86 21.40
C LYS A 28 -24.47 -3.80 20.12
N TYR A 29 -24.09 -2.60 19.67
CA TYR A 29 -23.34 -2.39 18.43
C TYR A 29 -22.37 -1.20 18.51
N GLN A 30 -21.21 -1.36 17.87
CA GLN A 30 -20.40 -0.23 17.44
C GLN A 30 -20.79 0.14 16.00
N ILE A 31 -21.24 1.37 15.79
CA ILE A 31 -21.63 1.91 14.49
C ILE A 31 -20.37 2.40 13.75
N ILE A 32 -20.22 1.97 12.50
CA ILE A 32 -19.23 2.50 11.55
C ILE A 32 -19.95 2.85 10.26
N ILE A 33 -19.77 4.09 9.79
CA ILE A 33 -20.41 4.60 8.56
C ILE A 33 -19.34 4.84 7.51
N HIS A 34 -19.54 4.26 6.34
CA HIS A 34 -18.77 4.47 5.13
C HIS A 34 -19.52 5.42 4.20
N ASP A 35 -18.81 6.35 3.59
CA ASP A 35 -19.35 7.27 2.58
C ASP A 35 -19.07 6.72 1.18
N GLY A 36 -20.12 6.33 0.47
CA GLY A 36 -20.05 5.82 -0.88
C GLY A 36 -19.72 6.88 -1.92
N ASP A 37 -20.14 8.11 -1.68
CA ASP A 37 -19.94 9.24 -2.59
C ASP A 37 -18.49 9.77 -2.47
N ALA A 38 -17.89 9.64 -1.29
CA ALA A 38 -16.49 9.97 -1.01
C ALA A 38 -15.55 8.76 -1.02
N GLY A 39 -15.69 7.85 -2.00
CA GLY A 39 -14.73 6.78 -2.27
C GLY A 39 -14.62 5.73 -1.16
N ASN A 40 -15.75 5.39 -0.52
CA ASN A 40 -15.89 4.38 0.53
C ASN A 40 -15.15 4.69 1.84
N CYS A 41 -14.80 5.97 2.08
CA CYS A 41 -14.07 6.38 3.26
C CYS A 41 -14.92 6.28 4.53
N ILE A 42 -14.29 6.16 5.70
CA ILE A 42 -15.02 6.10 6.98
C ILE A 42 -15.29 7.53 7.45
N ILE A 43 -16.57 7.90 7.54
CA ILE A 43 -17.02 9.23 7.98
C ILE A 43 -17.48 9.26 9.44
N PHE A 44 -17.79 8.09 10.01
CA PHE A 44 -18.13 7.97 11.43
C PHE A 44 -17.65 6.65 12.00
N ARG A 45 -17.14 6.71 13.23
CA ARG A 45 -16.79 5.55 14.06
C ARG A 45 -17.21 5.83 15.48
N GLY A 46 -18.17 5.08 15.96
CA GLY A 46 -18.57 5.14 17.35
C GLY A 46 -17.54 4.54 18.30
N VAL A 47 -17.75 4.78 19.60
CA VAL A 47 -16.88 4.26 20.66
C VAL A 47 -16.89 2.74 20.64
N ALA A 48 -15.71 2.12 20.72
CA ALA A 48 -15.58 0.68 20.75
C ALA A 48 -15.82 0.15 22.17
N THR A 49 -16.85 -0.67 22.33
CA THR A 49 -17.09 -1.45 23.56
C THR A 49 -16.56 -2.86 23.37
N LEU A 50 -15.82 -3.38 24.34
CA LEU A 50 -15.23 -4.72 24.24
C LEU A 50 -16.32 -5.79 24.13
N GLY A 51 -16.18 -6.69 23.16
CA GLY A 51 -17.13 -7.80 22.95
C GLY A 51 -18.37 -7.42 22.14
N VAL A 52 -18.55 -6.15 21.78
CA VAL A 52 -19.70 -5.67 21.03
C VAL A 52 -19.46 -5.78 19.51
N PRO A 53 -20.40 -6.34 18.73
CA PRO A 53 -20.26 -6.46 17.28
C PRO A 53 -20.33 -5.10 16.57
N ILE A 54 -19.76 -5.03 15.35
CA ILE A 54 -19.75 -3.80 14.54
C ILE A 54 -20.94 -3.81 13.58
N LEU A 55 -21.79 -2.78 13.65
CA LEU A 55 -22.80 -2.46 12.64
C LEU A 55 -22.20 -1.52 11.59
N ARG A 56 -22.05 -2.02 10.36
CA ARG A 56 -21.51 -1.23 9.25
C ARG A 56 -22.62 -0.71 8.35
N LEU A 57 -22.62 0.59 8.13
CA LEU A 57 -23.57 1.28 7.26
C LEU A 57 -22.83 1.96 6.10
N TYR A 58 -23.48 2.02 4.95
CA TYR A 58 -23.03 2.69 3.74
C TYR A 58 -23.96 3.86 3.47
N LEU A 59 -23.44 5.08 3.49
CA LEU A 59 -24.18 6.29 3.16
C LEU A 59 -23.94 6.61 1.68
N MET A 60 -25.00 6.64 0.89
CA MET A 60 -24.96 7.00 -0.53
C MET A 60 -26.25 7.73 -0.89
N GLU A 61 -26.15 8.86 -1.57
CA GLU A 61 -27.31 9.65 -2.00
C GLU A 61 -28.30 9.97 -0.84
N LYS A 62 -27.76 10.17 0.37
CA LYS A 62 -28.49 10.43 1.64
C LYS A 62 -29.21 9.23 2.28
N TYR A 63 -29.07 8.02 1.73
CA TYR A 63 -29.64 6.80 2.30
C TYR A 63 -28.58 5.93 2.96
N PHE A 64 -28.97 5.25 4.05
CA PHE A 64 -28.13 4.26 4.72
C PHE A 64 -28.46 2.86 4.24
N TYR A 65 -27.44 2.12 3.81
CA TYR A 65 -27.52 0.72 3.43
C TYR A 65 -26.71 -0.13 4.40
N TYR A 66 -27.25 -1.28 4.78
CA TYR A 66 -26.54 -2.21 5.65
C TYR A 66 -25.45 -2.97 4.88
N ILE A 67 -24.22 -2.94 5.40
CA ILE A 67 -23.09 -3.67 4.82
C ILE A 67 -22.94 -5.03 5.51
N LYS A 68 -23.44 -6.09 4.85
CA LYS A 68 -23.25 -7.48 5.32
C LYS A 68 -21.80 -7.96 5.20
N LYS A 69 -21.11 -7.60 4.11
CA LYS A 69 -19.74 -7.99 3.80
C LYS A 69 -18.94 -6.78 3.33
N ILE A 70 -18.11 -6.23 4.22
CA ILE A 70 -17.36 -5.00 3.93
C ILE A 70 -16.38 -5.14 2.77
N ASN A 71 -15.81 -6.33 2.56
CA ASN A 71 -14.88 -6.58 1.47
C ASN A 71 -15.55 -6.48 0.08
N SER A 72 -16.87 -6.73 -0.01
CA SER A 72 -17.65 -6.54 -1.23
C SER A 72 -17.75 -5.07 -1.65
N VAL A 73 -17.85 -4.15 -0.69
CA VAL A 73 -17.86 -2.69 -0.96
C VAL A 73 -16.56 -2.25 -1.65
N PHE A 74 -15.44 -2.87 -1.31
CA PHE A 74 -14.13 -2.52 -1.87
C PHE A 74 -13.69 -3.39 -3.05
N ASN A 75 -14.53 -4.33 -3.50
CA ASN A 75 -14.16 -5.33 -4.52
C ASN A 75 -12.80 -6.00 -4.25
N ARG A 76 -12.65 -6.53 -3.03
CA ARG A 76 -11.45 -7.26 -2.58
C ARG A 76 -11.84 -8.53 -1.83
N ASN A 77 -10.91 -9.47 -1.78
CA ASN A 77 -11.13 -10.76 -1.10
C ASN A 77 -11.24 -10.59 0.42
N HIS A 78 -10.52 -9.62 1.00
CA HIS A 78 -10.42 -9.44 2.43
C HIS A 78 -10.41 -7.98 2.85
N TYR A 79 -10.74 -7.74 4.13
CA TYR A 79 -10.73 -6.41 4.74
C TYR A 79 -10.15 -6.50 6.16
N CYS A 80 -9.19 -5.63 6.47
CA CYS A 80 -8.54 -5.65 7.78
C CYS A 80 -9.28 -4.71 8.73
N THR A 81 -9.97 -5.25 9.74
CA THR A 81 -10.69 -4.45 10.74
C THR A 81 -9.78 -3.66 11.70
N GLN A 82 -8.49 -3.99 11.74
CA GLN A 82 -7.51 -3.33 12.60
C GLN A 82 -6.90 -2.07 11.96
N CYS A 83 -6.83 -2.01 10.63
CA CYS A 83 -6.28 -0.84 9.92
C CYS A 83 -7.21 -0.27 8.84
N ASP A 84 -8.42 -0.82 8.72
CA ASP A 84 -9.49 -0.42 7.82
C ASP A 84 -9.11 -0.38 6.34
N LYS A 85 -8.22 -1.31 5.94
CA LYS A 85 -7.75 -1.42 4.56
C LYS A 85 -8.25 -2.71 3.89
N PRO A 86 -8.78 -2.63 2.66
CA PRO A 86 -9.09 -3.79 1.86
C PRO A 86 -7.79 -4.39 1.27
N TYR A 87 -7.74 -5.71 1.07
CA TYR A 87 -6.57 -6.40 0.53
C TYR A 87 -6.95 -7.72 -0.15
N SER A 88 -6.12 -8.18 -1.09
CA SER A 88 -6.40 -9.41 -1.85
C SER A 88 -5.74 -10.66 -1.25
N ASP A 89 -4.53 -10.53 -0.70
CA ASP A 89 -3.74 -11.65 -0.18
C ASP A 89 -3.43 -11.46 1.31
N LYS A 90 -3.85 -12.45 2.13
CA LYS A 90 -3.59 -12.48 3.58
C LYS A 90 -2.11 -12.46 3.92
N LYS A 91 -1.26 -13.16 3.16
CA LYS A 91 0.18 -13.26 3.44
C LYS A 91 0.93 -11.96 3.15
N ARG A 92 0.46 -11.19 2.15
CA ARG A 92 1.10 -9.93 1.71
C ARG A 92 0.55 -8.69 2.40
N HIS A 93 -0.56 -8.79 3.13
CA HIS A 93 -1.14 -7.67 3.85
C HIS A 93 -0.20 -7.14 4.95
N LYS A 94 0.17 -5.86 4.85
CA LYS A 94 0.98 -5.14 5.85
C LYS A 94 0.06 -4.25 6.70
N CYS A 95 -0.44 -4.82 7.81
CA CYS A 95 -1.29 -4.09 8.74
C CYS A 95 -0.47 -3.07 9.54
N LYS A 96 -0.93 -1.83 9.63
CA LYS A 96 -0.27 -0.78 10.45
C LYS A 96 -0.35 -1.07 11.96
N ALA A 97 -1.39 -1.79 12.38
CA ALA A 97 -1.60 -2.15 13.78
C ALA A 97 -0.76 -3.36 14.22
N SER A 98 -0.18 -4.13 13.28
CA SER A 98 0.68 -5.26 13.63
C SER A 98 2.15 -4.85 13.69
N CYS A 99 2.86 -5.37 14.68
CA CYS A 99 4.28 -5.12 14.82
C CYS A 99 5.05 -5.79 13.68
N MET A 100 5.93 -5.06 13.01
CA MET A 100 6.71 -5.60 11.88
C MET A 100 7.70 -6.69 12.31
N SER A 101 8.14 -6.70 13.57
CA SER A 101 9.11 -7.66 14.11
C SER A 101 8.47 -8.99 14.52
N CYS A 102 7.47 -8.97 15.40
CA CYS A 102 6.79 -10.18 15.90
C CYS A 102 5.47 -10.52 15.17
N LYS A 103 5.00 -9.67 14.26
CA LYS A 103 3.75 -9.82 13.46
C LYS A 103 2.45 -9.90 14.28
N GLN A 104 2.49 -9.56 15.57
CA GLN A 104 1.33 -9.51 16.46
C GLN A 104 0.77 -8.09 16.59
N VAL A 105 -0.53 -7.97 16.90
CA VAL A 105 -1.17 -6.69 17.21
C VAL A 105 -1.04 -6.41 18.71
N HIS A 106 -0.28 -5.37 19.06
CA HIS A 106 -0.15 -4.85 20.43
C HIS A 106 0.57 -3.51 20.46
N PRO A 107 0.47 -2.76 21.59
CA PRO A 107 1.38 -1.67 21.86
C PRO A 107 2.82 -2.18 21.82
N CYS A 108 3.56 -1.75 20.80
CA CYS A 108 4.98 -2.03 20.65
C CYS A 108 5.69 -0.70 20.87
N PRO A 109 6.28 -0.48 22.06
CA PRO A 109 6.97 0.77 22.33
C PRO A 109 8.14 0.92 21.35
N LEU A 110 8.28 2.10 20.76
CA LEU A 110 9.39 2.48 19.88
C LEU A 110 10.56 3.03 20.70
N ASN A 111 10.79 2.50 21.88
CA ASN A 111 11.80 2.94 22.85
C ASN A 111 13.24 2.53 22.45
N GLY A 112 13.49 2.23 21.17
CA GLY A 112 14.82 1.98 20.61
C GLY A 112 15.50 0.67 21.03
N GLN A 113 14.99 -0.03 22.05
CA GLN A 113 15.59 -1.29 22.52
C GLN A 113 15.51 -2.38 21.45
N ARG A 114 16.67 -2.95 21.09
CA ARG A 114 16.79 -4.06 20.14
C ARG A 114 17.34 -5.28 20.86
N ILE A 115 16.57 -6.36 20.89
CA ILE A 115 16.99 -7.63 21.48
C ILE A 115 17.14 -8.65 20.35
N GLN A 116 18.29 -9.31 20.29
CA GLN A 116 18.51 -10.39 19.35
C GLN A 116 17.92 -11.68 19.90
N CYS A 117 17.14 -12.41 19.09
CA CYS A 117 16.67 -13.74 19.45
C CYS A 117 17.78 -14.76 19.23
N GLU A 118 18.08 -15.60 20.24
CA GLU A 118 19.13 -16.62 20.14
C GLU A 118 18.80 -17.76 19.17
N HIS A 119 17.51 -18.06 18.96
CA HIS A 119 17.08 -19.17 18.11
C HIS A 119 17.01 -18.83 16.62
N CYS A 120 16.60 -17.61 16.28
CA CYS A 120 16.40 -17.18 14.89
C CYS A 120 17.32 -16.04 14.46
N HIS A 121 18.14 -15.50 15.38
CA HIS A 121 19.10 -14.41 15.19
C HIS A 121 18.52 -13.08 14.67
N ARG A 122 17.19 -12.94 14.65
CA ARG A 122 16.51 -11.68 14.28
C ARG A 122 16.51 -10.70 15.45
N TYR A 123 16.46 -9.40 15.12
CA TYR A 123 16.31 -8.32 16.11
C TYR A 123 14.84 -7.95 16.33
N LEU A 124 14.42 -7.91 17.59
CA LEU A 124 13.08 -7.62 18.07
C LEU A 124 13.08 -6.30 18.85
N ARG A 125 11.93 -5.61 18.91
CA ARG A 125 11.76 -4.27 19.51
C ARG A 125 11.55 -4.30 21.03
N GLY A 126 12.36 -5.10 21.74
CA GLY A 126 12.28 -5.26 23.20
C GLY A 126 11.60 -6.54 23.70
N PRO A 127 11.49 -6.70 25.03
CA PRO A 127 11.13 -7.98 25.67
C PRO A 127 9.72 -8.46 25.33
N LEU A 128 8.74 -7.55 25.24
CA LEU A 128 7.36 -7.91 24.88
C LEU A 128 7.27 -8.50 23.46
N CYS A 129 8.03 -7.92 22.51
CA CYS A 129 8.11 -8.46 21.16
C CYS A 129 8.81 -9.81 21.14
N LEU A 130 9.84 -10.02 21.97
CA LEU A 130 10.51 -11.31 22.09
C LEU A 130 9.59 -12.39 22.67
N ALA A 131 8.85 -12.10 23.73
CA ALA A 131 7.89 -13.05 24.30
C ALA A 131 6.81 -13.45 23.28
N ARG A 132 6.24 -12.48 22.56
CA ARG A 132 5.23 -12.70 21.52
C ARG A 132 5.79 -13.35 20.25
N HIS A 133 7.08 -13.21 19.99
CA HIS A 133 7.74 -13.78 18.82
C HIS A 133 7.70 -15.32 18.80
N PHE A 134 7.71 -15.95 19.99
CA PHE A 134 7.58 -17.39 20.19
C PHE A 134 6.13 -17.90 20.13
N GLN A 135 5.14 -17.01 20.22
CA GLN A 135 3.74 -17.40 20.14
C GLN A 135 3.33 -17.64 18.68
N ARG A 136 2.37 -18.57 18.48
CA ARG A 136 1.74 -18.76 17.17
C ARG A 136 1.03 -17.48 16.76
N VAL A 137 1.19 -17.09 15.51
CA VAL A 137 0.41 -15.99 14.93
C VAL A 137 -0.85 -16.55 14.28
N PRO A 138 -2.01 -15.90 14.37
CA PRO A 138 -3.22 -16.39 13.69
C PRO A 138 -3.07 -16.56 12.17
N LEU A 139 -2.11 -15.84 11.57
CA LEU A 139 -1.86 -15.86 10.13
C LEU A 139 -1.06 -17.08 9.66
N TYR A 140 -0.30 -17.74 10.55
CA TYR A 140 0.58 -18.87 10.22
C TYR A 140 0.39 -20.01 11.22
N THR A 141 0.61 -21.25 10.81
CA THR A 141 0.52 -22.42 11.71
C THR A 141 1.64 -22.47 12.77
N VAL A 142 2.67 -21.63 12.61
CA VAL A 142 3.88 -21.59 13.44
C VAL A 142 4.14 -20.19 14.00
N SER A 143 5.04 -20.09 14.98
CA SER A 143 5.49 -18.81 15.51
C SER A 143 6.38 -18.06 14.52
N THR A 144 6.54 -16.75 14.73
CA THR A 144 7.45 -15.96 13.88
C THR A 144 8.93 -16.32 14.07
N CYS A 145 9.28 -16.95 15.18
CA CYS A 145 10.62 -17.50 15.44
C CYS A 145 10.95 -18.69 14.54
N VAL A 146 9.97 -19.59 14.37
CA VAL A 146 10.15 -20.77 13.52
C VAL A 146 10.14 -20.36 12.05
N LYS A 147 9.20 -19.47 11.69
CA LYS A 147 8.99 -19.05 10.30
C LYS A 147 10.12 -18.20 9.73
N TYR A 148 10.70 -17.31 10.52
CA TYR A 148 11.68 -16.34 10.01
C TYR A 148 13.01 -16.49 10.73
N ARG A 149 14.09 -16.66 9.98
CA ARG A 149 15.47 -16.70 10.50
C ARG A 149 16.33 -15.63 9.83
N ALA A 150 17.28 -15.06 10.56
CA ALA A 150 18.30 -14.20 9.98
C ALA A 150 19.50 -15.04 9.54
N CYS A 151 20.03 -14.76 8.35
CA CYS A 151 21.31 -15.31 7.92
C CYS A 151 22.44 -14.78 8.83
N LEU A 152 23.33 -15.65 9.32
CA LEU A 152 24.46 -15.23 10.14
C LEU A 152 25.55 -14.48 9.36
N LYS A 153 25.57 -14.60 8.02
CA LYS A 153 26.56 -13.95 7.15
C LYS A 153 26.09 -12.57 6.68
N CYS A 154 24.90 -12.50 6.07
CA CYS A 154 24.37 -11.27 5.48
C CYS A 154 23.23 -10.60 6.28
N TYR A 155 22.81 -11.19 7.41
CA TYR A 155 21.73 -10.71 8.27
C TYR A 155 20.35 -10.56 7.61
N THR A 156 20.20 -11.02 6.36
CA THR A 156 18.92 -11.02 5.65
C THR A 156 17.93 -11.96 6.34
N THR A 157 16.68 -11.51 6.47
CA THR A 157 15.60 -12.34 7.01
C THR A 157 15.07 -13.28 5.93
N ILE A 158 15.03 -14.56 6.25
CA ILE A 158 14.68 -15.67 5.39
C ILE A 158 13.38 -16.30 5.90
N ASP A 159 12.43 -16.57 5.01
CA ASP A 159 11.21 -17.33 5.30
C ASP A 159 11.52 -18.83 5.18
N THR A 160 11.54 -19.54 6.31
CA THR A 160 11.87 -20.97 6.38
C THR A 160 10.76 -21.86 5.84
N GLN A 161 9.56 -21.32 5.62
CA GLN A 161 8.41 -22.05 5.09
C GLN A 161 8.33 -22.00 3.57
N GLU A 162 9.14 -21.17 2.91
CA GLU A 162 9.24 -21.16 1.44
C GLU A 162 10.40 -22.06 1.01
N GLU A 163 10.10 -23.17 0.33
CA GLU A 163 11.11 -24.15 -0.08
C GLU A 163 12.18 -23.59 -1.02
N GLU A 164 11.82 -22.60 -1.85
CA GLU A 164 12.73 -21.89 -2.76
C GLU A 164 13.71 -20.98 -2.01
N HIS A 165 13.29 -20.45 -0.86
CA HIS A 165 14.07 -19.49 -0.07
C HIS A 165 14.54 -20.06 1.26
N SER A 166 14.54 -21.38 1.45
CA SER A 166 15.01 -22.00 2.69
C SER A 166 16.44 -21.57 3.05
N ILE A 167 16.80 -21.62 4.34
CA ILE A 167 18.14 -21.25 4.83
C ILE A 167 19.27 -22.01 4.11
N ASN A 168 19.00 -23.25 3.66
CA ASN A 168 19.96 -24.08 2.94
C ASN A 168 20.17 -23.66 1.48
N LYS A 169 19.17 -23.00 0.87
CA LYS A 169 19.23 -22.46 -0.50
C LYS A 169 19.53 -20.97 -0.54
N HIS A 170 19.63 -20.33 0.63
CA HIS A 170 19.94 -18.91 0.70
C HIS A 170 21.36 -18.64 0.18
N ILE A 171 21.44 -17.77 -0.82
CA ILE A 171 22.69 -17.24 -1.34
C ILE A 171 22.83 -15.82 -0.80
N CYS A 172 23.94 -15.53 -0.11
CA CYS A 172 24.22 -14.19 0.39
C CYS A 172 24.47 -13.23 -0.78
N ASP A 173 24.12 -11.96 -0.58
CA ASP A 173 24.38 -10.88 -1.53
C ASP A 173 23.82 -11.14 -2.93
N VAL A 174 22.68 -11.84 -3.00
CA VAL A 174 21.84 -11.89 -4.20
C VAL A 174 20.40 -11.56 -3.85
N TYR A 175 19.70 -10.95 -4.79
CA TYR A 175 18.28 -10.65 -4.68
C TYR A 175 17.59 -10.92 -6.01
N LYS A 176 16.29 -11.23 -5.96
CA LYS A 176 15.47 -11.35 -7.16
C LYS A 176 15.13 -9.94 -7.68
N CYS A 177 15.65 -9.58 -8.84
CA CYS A 177 15.36 -8.31 -9.48
C CYS A 177 13.86 -8.20 -9.78
N ARG A 178 13.20 -7.11 -9.37
CA ARG A 178 11.76 -6.94 -9.60
C ARG A 178 11.42 -6.76 -11.08
N ASN A 179 12.38 -6.29 -11.86
CA ASN A 179 12.23 -6.00 -13.28
C ASN A 179 12.45 -7.27 -14.12
N CYS A 180 13.69 -7.76 -14.23
CA CYS A 180 14.00 -8.96 -15.04
C CYS A 180 13.69 -10.32 -14.35
N LYS A 181 13.27 -10.32 -13.08
CA LYS A 181 12.98 -11.54 -12.28
C LYS A 181 14.15 -12.50 -12.05
N GLN A 182 15.36 -12.19 -12.53
CA GLN A 182 16.57 -12.99 -12.30
C GLN A 182 17.15 -12.76 -10.89
N LEU A 183 17.96 -13.70 -10.41
CA LEU A 183 18.77 -13.54 -9.21
C LEU A 183 20.03 -12.74 -9.56
N CYS A 184 20.24 -11.63 -8.86
CA CYS A 184 21.28 -10.67 -9.19
C CYS A 184 22.05 -10.23 -7.95
N LYS A 185 23.33 -9.89 -8.12
CA LYS A 185 24.16 -9.27 -7.08
C LYS A 185 23.80 -7.80 -6.87
N PRO A 186 24.22 -7.16 -5.75
CA PRO A 186 24.19 -5.72 -5.58
C PRO A 186 24.71 -4.98 -6.81
N ASN A 187 24.15 -3.79 -7.08
CA ASN A 187 24.47 -2.95 -8.25
C ASN A 187 24.10 -3.54 -9.63
N HIS A 188 23.19 -4.51 -9.67
CA HIS A 188 22.65 -5.02 -10.93
C HIS A 188 22.01 -3.90 -11.77
N ARG A 189 22.59 -3.65 -12.94
CA ARG A 189 22.02 -2.78 -13.97
C ARG A 189 21.02 -3.59 -14.78
N CYS A 190 19.75 -3.21 -14.71
CA CYS A 190 18.65 -3.90 -15.37
C CYS A 190 18.02 -2.97 -16.41
N TYR A 191 17.70 -3.51 -17.59
CA TYR A 191 17.00 -2.78 -18.64
C TYR A 191 15.49 -2.91 -18.50
N ILE A 192 14.73 -1.90 -18.95
CA ILE A 192 13.26 -1.96 -19.01
C ILE A 192 12.85 -3.22 -19.78
N GLN A 193 11.98 -4.02 -19.18
CA GLN A 193 11.50 -5.27 -19.81
C GLN A 193 10.31 -4.97 -20.70
N ARG A 194 10.16 -5.75 -21.78
CA ARG A 194 8.94 -5.74 -22.59
C ARG A 194 7.75 -6.18 -21.71
N LEU A 195 6.59 -5.59 -21.94
CA LEU A 195 5.36 -6.06 -21.31
C LEU A 195 5.11 -7.51 -21.75
N SER A 196 4.75 -8.38 -20.81
CA SER A 196 4.30 -9.73 -21.12
C SER A 196 2.92 -9.69 -21.79
N GLU A 197 2.63 -10.66 -22.65
CA GLU A 197 1.32 -10.80 -23.32
C GLU A 197 0.16 -10.94 -22.31
N GLU A 198 0.44 -11.38 -21.08
CA GLU A 198 -0.51 -11.53 -19.96
C GLU A 198 -1.13 -10.21 -19.42
N PHE A 199 -0.75 -9.04 -19.94
CA PHE A 199 -1.35 -7.75 -19.51
C PHE A 199 -2.74 -7.47 -20.14
N GLU A 200 -3.29 -8.41 -20.91
CA GLU A 200 -4.67 -8.37 -21.42
C GLU A 200 -5.69 -8.31 -20.26
N GLY A 201 -6.12 -7.09 -19.90
CA GLY A 201 -7.18 -6.85 -18.93
C GLY A 201 -6.88 -5.78 -17.87
N GLU A 202 -5.63 -5.32 -17.73
CA GLU A 202 -5.35 -4.15 -16.89
C GLU A 202 -5.63 -2.85 -17.67
N THR A 203 -6.38 -1.93 -17.07
CA THR A 203 -6.66 -0.64 -17.70
C THR A 203 -5.37 0.18 -17.74
N ILE A 204 -4.70 0.23 -18.90
CA ILE A 204 -3.54 1.08 -19.14
C ILE A 204 -3.95 2.52 -18.80
N ARG A 205 -3.28 3.11 -17.81
CA ARG A 205 -3.61 4.47 -17.36
C ARG A 205 -2.92 5.55 -18.16
N TYR A 206 -1.66 5.30 -18.54
CA TYR A 206 -0.82 6.22 -19.31
C TYR A 206 0.20 5.45 -20.14
N PHE A 207 0.55 6.04 -21.28
CA PHE A 207 1.73 5.77 -22.06
C PHE A 207 2.81 6.79 -21.69
N VAL A 208 4.07 6.35 -21.63
CA VAL A 208 5.21 7.25 -21.43
C VAL A 208 6.16 7.03 -22.59
N PHE A 209 6.27 8.04 -23.44
CA PHE A 209 7.27 8.11 -24.49
C PHE A 209 8.48 8.85 -23.92
N TYR A 210 9.68 8.35 -24.13
CA TYR A 210 10.86 9.04 -23.65
C TYR A 210 12.03 8.83 -24.59
N ASP A 211 12.93 9.79 -24.58
CA ASP A 211 14.19 9.72 -25.31
C ASP A 211 15.32 10.34 -24.49
N PHE A 212 16.55 9.93 -24.79
CA PHE A 212 17.76 10.40 -24.11
C PHE A 212 18.77 10.94 -25.12
N GLU A 213 19.20 12.18 -24.91
CA GLU A 213 20.44 12.66 -25.51
C GLU A 213 21.60 12.25 -24.62
N THR A 214 22.65 11.69 -25.23
CA THR A 214 23.84 11.21 -24.52
C THR A 214 25.10 11.84 -25.06
N MET A 215 26.08 12.07 -24.20
CA MET A 215 27.45 12.43 -24.59
C MET A 215 28.42 11.40 -24.02
N LEU A 216 29.60 11.25 -24.64
CA LEU A 216 30.67 10.45 -24.06
C LEU A 216 31.37 11.23 -22.95
N ASP A 217 31.65 10.58 -21.82
CA ASP A 217 32.55 11.12 -20.82
C ASP A 217 34.03 10.90 -21.19
N GLU A 218 34.95 11.38 -20.35
CA GLU A 218 36.40 11.20 -20.51
C GLU A 218 36.83 9.72 -20.58
N SER A 219 35.98 8.79 -20.12
CA SER A 219 36.21 7.34 -20.16
C SER A 219 35.52 6.65 -21.34
N ASN A 220 35.00 7.39 -22.32
CA ASN A 220 34.21 6.89 -23.45
C ASN A 220 32.95 6.11 -23.04
N ILE A 221 32.32 6.49 -21.93
CA ILE A 221 31.04 5.93 -21.50
C ILE A 221 29.92 6.91 -21.86
N HIS A 222 28.84 6.42 -22.47
CA HIS A 222 27.65 7.24 -22.73
C HIS A 222 27.00 7.68 -21.42
N VAL A 223 26.97 9.00 -21.21
CA VAL A 223 26.31 9.66 -20.10
C VAL A 223 25.09 10.41 -20.64
N PRO A 224 23.87 10.12 -20.16
CA PRO A 224 22.68 10.90 -20.50
C PRO A 224 22.81 12.34 -20.00
N VAL A 225 22.58 13.30 -20.88
CA VAL A 225 22.65 14.74 -20.57
C VAL A 225 21.27 15.41 -20.62
N LEU A 226 20.35 14.85 -21.41
CA LEU A 226 18.95 15.24 -21.45
C LEU A 226 18.08 13.98 -21.51
N CYS A 227 17.04 13.93 -20.68
CA CYS A 227 15.94 13.00 -20.82
C CYS A 227 14.67 13.80 -21.05
N ILE A 228 13.99 13.52 -22.16
CA ILE A 228 12.65 14.05 -22.44
C ILE A 228 11.69 12.90 -22.23
N ALA A 229 10.66 13.11 -21.41
CA ALA A 229 9.59 12.14 -21.24
C ALA A 229 8.24 12.81 -21.41
N HIS A 230 7.40 12.24 -22.28
CA HIS A 230 6.04 12.67 -22.55
C HIS A 230 5.05 11.63 -22.05
N ARG A 231 4.23 12.02 -21.07
CA ARG A 231 3.15 11.18 -20.51
C ARG A 231 1.83 11.48 -21.21
N VAL A 232 1.19 10.44 -21.76
CA VAL A 232 -0.04 10.52 -22.56
C VAL A 232 -1.08 9.54 -22.00
N CYS A 233 -2.35 9.94 -21.85
CA CYS A 233 -3.42 9.00 -21.48
C CYS A 233 -3.94 8.23 -22.72
N PRO A 234 -4.67 7.11 -22.56
CA PRO A 234 -5.17 6.34 -23.71
C PRO A 234 -6.03 7.14 -24.70
N LEU A 235 -6.83 8.10 -24.21
CA LEU A 235 -7.67 8.97 -25.05
C LEU A 235 -6.86 10.00 -25.86
N CYS A 236 -5.61 10.21 -25.48
CA CYS A 236 -4.71 11.20 -26.07
C CYS A 236 -3.69 10.58 -27.01
N LEU A 237 -3.62 9.25 -27.10
CA LEU A 237 -2.55 8.54 -27.80
C LEU A 237 -2.46 8.91 -29.29
N GLU A 238 -3.62 9.12 -29.92
CA GLU A 238 -3.74 9.39 -31.36
C GLU A 238 -4.10 10.85 -31.67
N LYS A 239 -4.19 11.70 -30.64
CA LYS A 239 -4.58 13.11 -30.78
C LYS A 239 -3.36 14.01 -30.85
N ASP A 240 -3.42 15.10 -31.62
CA ASP A 240 -2.33 16.08 -31.68
C ASP A 240 -1.95 16.60 -30.29
N ILE A 241 -0.68 16.95 -30.09
CA ILE A 241 -0.14 17.35 -28.79
C ILE A 241 -0.92 18.51 -28.14
N ASN A 242 -1.49 19.40 -28.95
CA ASN A 242 -2.23 20.60 -28.55
C ASN A 242 -3.76 20.38 -28.41
N GLU A 243 -4.26 19.17 -28.68
CA GLU A 243 -5.69 18.89 -28.59
C GLU A 243 -6.16 18.65 -27.15
N HIS A 244 -7.32 19.23 -26.84
CA HIS A 244 -7.96 19.14 -25.54
C HIS A 244 -8.41 17.71 -25.19
N CYS A 245 -8.28 17.34 -23.91
CA CYS A 245 -8.76 16.06 -23.41
C CYS A 245 -9.53 16.19 -22.11
N ASP A 246 -10.85 15.99 -22.18
CA ASP A 246 -11.77 16.07 -21.03
C ASP A 246 -11.41 15.08 -19.92
N GLY A 247 -10.95 13.88 -20.29
CA GLY A 247 -10.51 12.86 -19.32
C GLY A 247 -9.24 13.23 -18.53
N CYS A 248 -8.40 14.10 -19.09
CA CYS A 248 -7.21 14.63 -18.43
C CYS A 248 -7.56 15.77 -17.46
N ASN A 249 -8.53 16.63 -17.83
CA ASN A 249 -8.99 17.73 -16.99
C ASN A 249 -9.83 17.26 -15.79
N ALA A 250 -10.75 16.31 -15.99
CA ALA A 250 -11.60 15.78 -14.92
C ALA A 250 -10.81 15.09 -13.79
N LYS A 251 -9.60 14.59 -14.08
CA LYS A 251 -8.72 13.90 -13.12
C LYS A 251 -7.56 14.75 -12.62
N ASN A 252 -7.46 16.01 -13.05
CA ASN A 252 -6.30 16.89 -12.80
C ASN A 252 -4.97 16.26 -13.24
N THR A 253 -5.01 15.45 -14.30
CA THR A 253 -3.89 14.69 -14.86
C THR A 253 -3.71 15.13 -16.31
N GLN A 254 -3.09 16.28 -16.52
CA GLN A 254 -2.84 16.83 -17.86
C GLN A 254 -1.68 16.09 -18.56
N ARG A 255 -1.57 16.28 -19.88
CA ARG A 255 -0.39 15.86 -20.64
C ARG A 255 0.81 16.62 -20.08
N GLU A 256 1.84 15.88 -19.70
CA GLU A 256 3.02 16.44 -19.04
C GLU A 256 4.26 16.03 -19.83
N CYS A 257 5.02 17.03 -20.25
CA CYS A 257 6.38 16.87 -20.74
C CYS A 257 7.33 17.18 -19.59
N PHE A 258 8.13 16.18 -19.26
CA PHE A 258 9.19 16.28 -18.27
C PHE A 258 10.53 16.40 -18.98
N PHE A 259 11.34 17.32 -18.49
CA PHE A 259 12.72 17.48 -18.91
C PHE A 259 13.62 17.28 -17.71
N PHE A 260 14.58 16.38 -17.85
CA PHE A 260 15.64 16.20 -16.87
C PHE A 260 16.95 16.53 -17.55
N MET A 261 17.54 17.65 -17.15
CA MET A 261 18.88 18.04 -17.57
C MET A 261 19.88 17.66 -16.48
N VAL A 262 20.96 16.98 -16.88
CA VAL A 262 22.08 16.73 -15.98
C VAL A 262 23.02 17.93 -16.08
N ASN A 263 23.19 18.66 -14.98
CA ASN A 263 24.25 19.66 -14.92
C ASN A 263 25.59 18.92 -14.81
N ILE A 264 26.35 18.92 -15.90
CA ILE A 264 27.58 18.14 -16.08
C ILE A 264 28.66 18.58 -15.07
N ALA A 265 28.68 19.85 -14.66
CA ALA A 265 29.65 20.38 -13.71
C ALA A 265 29.39 19.94 -12.25
N SER A 266 28.13 19.76 -11.87
CA SER A 266 27.73 19.43 -10.49
C SER A 266 27.20 18.01 -10.30
N ARG A 267 27.07 17.23 -11.38
CA ARG A 267 26.39 15.91 -11.40
C ARG A 267 25.02 15.95 -10.70
N SER A 268 24.35 17.09 -10.73
CA SER A 268 23.02 17.28 -10.15
C SER A 268 21.97 17.36 -11.25
N PHE A 269 20.79 16.80 -10.96
CA PHE A 269 19.65 16.86 -11.88
C PHE A 269 18.90 18.16 -11.68
N VAL A 270 18.68 18.90 -12.76
CA VAL A 270 17.70 19.99 -12.80
C VAL A 270 16.47 19.43 -13.51
N SER A 271 15.36 19.30 -12.79
CA SER A 271 14.09 18.84 -13.34
C SER A 271 13.17 20.03 -13.59
N GLY A 272 12.62 20.11 -14.79
CA GLY A 272 11.55 21.03 -15.15
C GLY A 272 10.34 20.26 -15.66
N SER A 273 9.15 20.76 -15.37
CA SER A 273 7.91 20.29 -16.00
C SER A 273 7.21 21.48 -16.63
N PHE A 274 6.84 21.37 -17.90
CA PHE A 274 5.99 22.36 -18.54
C PHE A 274 4.66 21.71 -18.90
N ARG A 275 3.59 22.44 -18.60
CA ARG A 275 2.23 22.06 -18.98
C ARG A 275 2.01 22.57 -20.40
N LEU A 276 1.77 21.64 -21.32
CA LEU A 276 1.30 21.98 -22.64
C LEU A 276 -0.18 22.36 -22.50
N LYS A 277 -0.54 23.56 -22.96
CA LYS A 277 -1.91 24.07 -22.92
C LYS A 277 -2.77 23.38 -23.96
#